data_AF-A0A4R2B3P3-F1
#
_entry.id   AF-A0A4R2B3P3-F1
#
_cell.length_a   1.000
_cell.length_b   1.000
_cell.length_c   1.000
_cell.angle_alpha   90.00
_cell.angle_beta   90.00
_cell.angle_gamma   90.00
#
_symmetry.space_group_name_H-M   'P 1'
#
loop_
_entity.id
_entity.type
_entity.pdbx_description
1 polymer ?
#
loop_
_entity_poly.entity_id
_entity_poly.type
_entity_poly.pdbx_seq_one_letter_code
_entity_poly.pdbx_strand_id
1 'polypeptide(L)' 'MMKATEKTRSAVTGKVVTQPIGGKKAAKFAQAEGLEMNAASKALSKKLNASGLKGETYRSEIVKAFKKG' A
#
# COMPACT_ATOMS: atom_id res chain seq x y z
N MET A 1 26.17 -41.14 13.29
CA MET A 1 26.18 -39.75 13.78
C MET A 1 25.15 -38.96 12.99
N MET A 2 24.00 -38.64 13.58
CA MET A 2 22.95 -37.83 12.92
C MET A 2 23.27 -36.35 13.15
N LYS A 3 23.55 -35.61 12.07
CA LYS A 3 23.81 -34.17 12.13
C LYS A 3 22.45 -33.45 12.21
N ALA A 4 22.06 -33.05 13.41
CA ALA A 4 20.86 -32.24 13.63
C ALA A 4 21.09 -30.86 13.00
N THR A 5 20.46 -30.61 11.85
CA THR A 5 20.41 -29.29 11.23
C THR A 5 19.44 -28.44 12.04
N GLU A 6 19.95 -27.69 13.02
CA GLU A 6 19.16 -26.69 13.73
C GLU A 6 18.73 -25.61 12.74
N LYS A 7 17.46 -25.67 12.30
CA LYS A 7 16.80 -24.57 11.60
C LYS A 7 16.57 -23.45 12.60
N THR A 8 17.56 -22.60 12.78
CA THR A 8 17.42 -21.32 13.49
C THR A 8 16.39 -20.47 12.76
N ARG A 9 15.15 -20.45 13.28
CA ARG A 9 14.08 -19.59 12.76
C ARG A 9 14.51 -18.13 12.95
N SER A 10 14.84 -17.47 11.85
CA SER A 10 15.15 -16.03 11.81
C SER A 10 13.87 -15.21 11.96
N ALA A 11 13.29 -15.17 13.15
CA ALA A 11 12.42 -14.09 13.65
C ALA A 11 11.93 -14.42 15.06
N VAL A 12 12.69 -14.01 16.08
CA VAL A 12 12.19 -13.91 17.47
C VAL A 12 11.51 -12.55 17.61
N THR A 13 10.28 -12.41 17.12
CA THR A 13 9.29 -11.42 17.63
C THR A 13 7.99 -11.53 16.85
N GLY A 14 6.90 -11.82 17.56
CA GLY A 14 5.54 -11.92 17.05
C GLY A 14 4.91 -10.59 16.61
N LYS A 15 5.62 -9.81 15.79
CA LYS A 15 5.03 -8.69 15.05
C LYS A 15 5.12 -9.00 13.56
N VAL A 16 4.15 -9.76 13.07
CA VAL A 16 3.87 -9.82 11.64
C VAL A 16 3.42 -8.42 11.24
N VAL A 17 4.36 -7.60 10.74
CA VAL A 17 4.01 -6.34 10.08
C VAL A 17 3.34 -6.73 8.77
N THR A 18 2.02 -6.82 8.78
CA THR A 18 1.18 -6.99 7.59
C THR A 18 1.13 -5.68 6.80
N GLN A 19 2.28 -5.07 6.51
CA GLN A 19 2.32 -4.10 5.41
C GLN A 19 2.17 -4.90 4.13
N PRO A 20 1.21 -4.57 3.24
CA PRO A 20 1.08 -5.27 1.97
C PRO A 20 2.44 -5.21 1.27
N ILE A 21 2.95 -6.40 0.92
CA ILE A 21 4.34 -6.66 0.49
C ILE A 21 4.75 -5.81 -0.75
N GLY A 22 3.79 -5.13 -1.39
CA GLY A 22 4.01 -4.24 -2.53
C GLY A 22 4.07 -2.73 -2.24
N GLY A 23 3.61 -2.22 -1.09
CA GLY A 23 3.44 -0.76 -0.90
C GLY A 23 4.74 0.04 -1.04
N LYS A 24 5.82 -0.45 -0.43
CA LYS A 24 7.15 0.17 -0.53
C LYS A 24 7.77 0.04 -1.93
N LYS A 25 7.46 -1.03 -2.66
CA LYS A 25 7.93 -1.23 -4.04
C LYS A 25 7.18 -0.30 -4.99
N ALA A 26 5.86 -0.25 -4.91
CA ALA A 26 5.01 0.63 -5.71
C ALA A 26 5.39 2.12 -5.53
N ALA A 27 5.71 2.54 -4.30
CA ALA A 27 6.21 3.89 -4.04
C ALA A 27 7.55 4.19 -4.76
N LYS A 28 8.47 3.23 -4.78
CA LYS A 28 9.74 3.36 -5.53
C LYS A 28 9.52 3.42 -7.03
N PHE A 29 8.58 2.64 -7.57
CA PHE A 29 8.22 2.69 -8.99
C PHE A 29 7.57 4.03 -9.36
N ALA A 30 6.60 4.49 -8.57
CA ALA A 30 5.97 5.79 -8.79
C ALA A 30 6.99 6.93 -8.75
N GLN A 31 7.94 6.88 -7.82
CA GLN A 31 9.03 7.86 -7.76
C GLN A 31 9.98 7.77 -8.97
N ALA A 32 10.34 6.57 -9.41
CA ALA A 32 11.21 6.36 -10.58
C ALA A 32 10.56 6.82 -11.89
N GLU A 33 9.23 6.73 -11.99
CA GLU A 33 8.44 7.15 -13.16
C GLU A 33 7.95 8.61 -13.05
N GLY A 34 8.31 9.34 -11.98
CA GLY A 34 7.86 10.72 -11.76
C GLY A 34 6.37 10.87 -11.47
N LEU A 35 5.69 9.78 -11.11
CA LEU A 35 4.27 9.74 -10.79
C LEU A 35 4.05 10.18 -9.34
N GLU A 36 3.87 11.48 -9.12
CA GLU A 36 3.44 12.02 -7.83
C GLU A 36 1.94 12.33 -7.80
N MET A 37 1.29 12.00 -6.69
CA MET A 37 -0.06 12.52 -6.42
C MET A 37 0.01 14.03 -6.17
N ASN A 38 -0.74 14.80 -6.98
CA ASN A 38 -0.95 16.22 -6.73
C ASN A 38 -1.70 16.45 -5.40
N ALA A 39 -1.63 17.68 -4.87
CA ALA A 39 -2.20 18.00 -3.56
C ALA A 39 -3.71 17.72 -3.47
N ALA A 40 -4.46 17.99 -4.55
CA ALA A 40 -5.89 17.71 -4.62
C ALA A 40 -6.22 16.21 -4.54
N SER A 41 -5.44 15.37 -5.24
CA SER A 41 -5.57 13.91 -5.22
C SER A 41 -5.24 13.34 -3.84
N LYS A 42 -4.21 13.87 -3.17
CA LYS A 42 -3.87 13.49 -1.79
C LYS A 42 -5.00 13.85 -0.82
N ALA A 43 -5.57 15.05 -0.93
CA ALA A 43 -6.69 15.48 -0.09
C ALA A 43 -7.95 14.62 -0.30
N LEU A 44 -8.30 14.35 -1.57
CA LEU A 44 -9.42 13.51 -1.93
C LEU A 44 -9.24 12.08 -1.40
N SER A 45 -8.08 11.47 -1.63
CA SER A 45 -7.78 10.13 -1.15
C SER A 45 -7.90 10.02 0.37
N LYS A 46 -7.38 11.00 1.12
CA LYS A 46 -7.53 11.06 2.58
C LYS A 46 -9.00 11.16 3.00
N LYS A 47 -9.79 12.01 2.34
CA LYS A 47 -11.22 12.17 2.62
C LYS A 47 -12.00 10.87 2.40
N LEU A 48 -11.81 10.22 1.25
CA LEU A 48 -12.51 8.98 0.91
C LEU A 48 -12.10 7.82 1.82
N ASN A 49 -10.82 7.72 2.17
CA ASN A 49 -10.34 6.74 3.15
C ASN A 49 -10.94 7.00 4.55
N ALA A 50 -11.04 8.26 4.99
CA ALA A 50 -11.67 8.61 6.26
C ALA A 50 -13.17 8.29 6.28
N SER A 51 -13.86 8.37 5.13
CA SER A 51 -15.25 7.91 4.97
C SER A 51 -15.40 6.38 4.97
N GLY A 52 -14.31 5.62 5.11
CA GLY A 52 -14.34 4.15 5.14
C GLY A 52 -14.58 3.49 3.79
N LEU A 53 -14.53 4.24 2.69
CA LEU A 53 -14.68 3.70 1.33
C LEU A 53 -13.48 2.81 1.00
N LYS A 54 -13.75 1.61 0.47
CA LYS A 54 -12.71 0.61 0.12
C LYS A 54 -13.01 -0.04 -1.21
N GLY A 55 -11.96 -0.53 -1.88
CA GLY A 55 -12.10 -1.31 -3.10
C GLY A 55 -12.75 -0.51 -4.23
N GLU A 56 -13.80 -1.06 -4.81
CA GLU A 56 -14.40 -0.54 -6.04
C GLU A 56 -15.20 0.76 -5.83
N THR A 57 -15.80 0.95 -4.65
CA THR A 57 -16.48 2.21 -4.31
C THR A 57 -15.49 3.36 -4.18
N TYR A 58 -14.37 3.12 -3.51
CA TYR A 58 -13.25 4.07 -3.43
C TYR A 58 -12.71 4.44 -4.82
N ARG A 59 -12.49 3.44 -5.69
CA ARG A 59 -12.03 3.68 -7.08
C ARG A 59 -13.06 4.47 -7.88
N SER A 60 -14.34 4.16 -7.74
CA SER A 60 -15.43 4.82 -8.46
C SER A 60 -15.56 6.30 -8.06
N GLU A 61 -15.44 6.62 -6.78
CA GLU A 61 -15.47 8.00 -6.29
C GLU A 61 -14.25 8.81 -6.75
N ILE A 62 -13.07 8.18 -6.82
CA ILE A 62 -11.91 8.80 -7.46
C ILE A 62 -12.19 9.12 -8.92
N VAL A 63 -12.64 8.13 -9.71
CA VAL A 63 -12.91 8.33 -11.14
C VAL A 63 -13.97 9.42 -11.36
N LYS A 64 -15.04 9.44 -10.56
CA LYS A 64 -16.07 10.51 -10.61
C LYS A 64 -15.47 11.88 -10.33
N ALA A 65 -14.58 12.00 -9.35
CA ALA A 65 -13.95 13.28 -9.00
C ALA A 65 -13.05 13.83 -10.12
N PHE A 66 -12.48 12.94 -10.95
CA PHE A 66 -11.61 13.32 -12.08
C PHE A 66 -12.32 13.29 -13.45
N LYS A 67 -13.58 12.83 -13.54
CA LYS A 67 -14.40 12.82 -14.77
C LYS A 67 -14.89 14.22 -15.20
N LYS A 68 -14.23 15.29 -14.76
CA LYS A 68 -14.47 16.65 -15.26
C LYS A 68 -13.39 16.99 -16.28
N GLY A 69 -13.70 16.74 -17.53
CA GLY A 69 -12.89 16.97 -18.73
C GLY A 69 -13.58 16.35 -19.92
#